data_AF-A0A450UMM4-F1
#
_entry.id   AF-A0A450UMM4-F1
#
_cell.length_a   1.000
_cell.length_b   1.000
_cell.length_c   1.000
_cell.angle_alpha   90.00
_cell.angle_beta   90.00
_cell.angle_gamma   90.00
#
_symmetry.space_group_name_H-M   'P 1'
#
loop_
_entity.id
_entity.type
_entity.pdbx_description
1 polymer ?
#
loop_
_entity_poly.entity_id
_entity_poly.type
_entity_poly.pdbx_seq_one_letter_code
_entity_poly.pdbx_strand_id
1 'polypeptide(L)'
;MVRDFADNPNVCFFIDPPYTAGGKKAGSRLYTHNEIDHNGLFSLMAGVRGSVMMTYDDTPEVREMAIRYGFRTELIPMKNTHHAIIYELLVLKP
;
A
#
# COMPACT_ATOMS: atom_id res chain seq x y z
N MET A 1 -15.43 7.99 -5.11
CA MET A 1 -14.33 8.74 -4.48
C MET A 1 -13.06 8.71 -5.32
N VAL A 2 -12.33 7.59 -5.47
CA VAL A 2 -11.12 7.57 -6.33
C VAL A 2 -11.46 7.93 -7.78
N ARG A 3 -12.48 7.29 -8.35
CA ARG A 3 -12.90 7.50 -9.74
C ARG A 3 -13.29 8.95 -10.05
N ASP A 4 -13.78 9.68 -9.06
CA ASP A 4 -14.23 11.07 -9.22
C ASP A 4 -13.04 12.03 -9.43
N PHE A 5 -11.85 11.63 -8.97
CA PHE A 5 -10.61 12.40 -9.08
C PHE A 5 -9.53 11.70 -9.92
N ALA A 6 -9.84 10.55 -10.53
CA ALA A 6 -8.85 9.72 -11.20
C ALA A 6 -8.13 10.45 -12.34
N ASP A 7 -8.82 11.35 -13.05
CA ASP A 7 -8.23 12.11 -14.16
C ASP A 7 -7.67 13.48 -13.76
N ASN A 8 -7.65 13.82 -12.46
CA ASN A 8 -7.12 15.10 -11.99
C ASN A 8 -5.62 14.98 -11.62
N PRO A 9 -4.70 15.60 -12.39
CA PRO A 9 -3.27 15.53 -12.10
C PRO A 9 -2.84 16.32 -10.86
N ASN A 10 -3.71 17.19 -10.32
CA ASN A 10 -3.42 18.01 -9.14
C ASN A 10 -3.87 17.37 -7.83
N VAL A 11 -4.35 16.12 -7.88
CA VAL A 11 -4.76 15.36 -6.69
C VAL A 11 -3.65 14.40 -6.31
N CYS A 12 -3.39 14.28 -5.01
CA CYS A 12 -2.52 13.25 -4.44
C CYS A 12 -3.40 12.25 -3.66
N PHE A 13 -3.19 10.97 -3.90
CA PHE A 13 -3.88 9.90 -3.18
C PHE A 13 -2.95 9.30 -2.13
N PHE A 14 -3.39 9.32 -0.87
CA PHE A 14 -2.73 8.61 0.23
C PHE A 14 -3.58 7.42 0.67
N ILE A 15 -3.01 6.22 0.72
CA ILE A 15 -3.71 4.98 1.04
C ILE A 15 -2.93 4.17 2.08
N ASP A 16 -3.60 3.87 3.20
CA ASP A 16 -3.09 3.03 4.29
C ASP A 16 -4.07 1.87 4.53
N PRO A 17 -3.99 0.78 3.75
CA PRO A 17 -4.96 -0.31 3.82
C PRO A 17 -4.66 -1.28 4.99
N PRO A 18 -5.67 -1.92 5.61
CA PRO A 18 -5.43 -2.94 6.63
C PRO A 18 -4.61 -4.12 6.09
N TYR A 19 -3.52 -4.44 6.79
CA TYR A 19 -2.51 -5.41 6.35
C TYR A 19 -2.93 -6.87 6.51
N THR A 20 -3.06 -7.60 5.40
CA THR A 20 -3.04 -9.08 5.38
C THR A 20 -2.17 -9.69 4.28
N ALA A 21 -1.41 -8.90 3.52
CA ALA A 21 -0.43 -9.41 2.57
C ALA A 21 0.75 -10.09 3.32
N GLY A 22 1.11 -11.32 2.95
CA GLY A 22 2.33 -11.98 3.44
C GLY A 22 2.18 -12.90 4.67
N GLY A 23 1.00 -13.44 4.96
CA GLY A 23 0.87 -14.61 5.85
C GLY A 23 1.19 -14.38 7.35
N LYS A 24 1.47 -13.14 7.78
CA LYS A 24 1.50 -12.79 9.21
C LYS A 24 0.08 -12.84 9.76
N LYS A 25 -0.25 -14.00 10.33
CA LYS A 25 -1.52 -14.36 11.00
C LYS A 25 -1.89 -13.48 12.22
N ALA A 26 -1.31 -12.29 12.40
CA ALA A 26 -1.74 -11.36 13.43
C ALA A 26 -3.13 -10.74 13.12
N GLY A 27 -3.50 -10.60 11.84
CA GLY A 27 -4.82 -10.10 11.42
C GLY A 27 -5.89 -11.17 11.19
N SER A 28 -5.51 -12.45 11.09
CA SER A 28 -6.40 -13.55 10.66
C SER A 28 -7.56 -13.89 11.59
N ARG A 29 -7.55 -13.39 12.83
CA ARG A 29 -8.62 -13.61 13.84
C ARG A 29 -9.54 -12.41 14.05
N LEU A 30 -9.27 -11.26 13.42
CA LEU A 30 -9.99 -10.03 13.73
C LEU A 30 -11.04 -9.64 12.70
N TYR A 31 -11.04 -10.22 11.49
CA TYR A 31 -12.03 -9.84 10.48
C TYR A 31 -12.42 -10.96 9.52
N THR A 32 -13.71 -11.30 9.53
CA THR A 32 -14.34 -12.29 8.63
C THR A 32 -14.57 -11.77 7.20
N HIS A 33 -14.27 -10.48 6.92
CA HIS A 33 -14.59 -9.78 5.65
C HIS A 33 -13.44 -8.90 5.09
N ASN A 34 -12.16 -9.20 5.36
CA ASN A 34 -11.08 -8.20 5.24
C ASN A 34 -9.89 -8.63 4.36
N GLU A 35 -10.12 -9.47 3.35
CA GLU A 35 -9.19 -9.59 2.23
C GLU A 35 -9.45 -8.41 1.28
N ILE A 36 -8.68 -7.34 1.44
CA ILE A 36 -8.61 -6.30 0.41
C ILE A 36 -7.94 -6.93 -0.81
N ASP A 37 -8.56 -6.76 -1.99
CA ASP A 37 -7.90 -7.06 -3.25
C ASP A 37 -6.76 -6.05 -3.49
N HIS A 38 -5.60 -6.35 -2.92
CA HIS A 38 -4.40 -5.52 -3.06
C HIS A 38 -3.97 -5.41 -4.53
N ASN A 39 -4.17 -6.45 -5.34
CA ASN A 39 -3.88 -6.36 -6.77
C ASN A 39 -4.82 -5.35 -7.45
N GLY A 40 -6.11 -5.41 -7.16
CA GLY A 40 -7.10 -4.46 -7.65
C GLY A 40 -6.82 -3.03 -7.18
N LEU A 41 -6.37 -2.84 -5.93
CA LEU A 41 -5.96 -1.53 -5.41
C LEU A 41 -4.74 -0.98 -6.16
N PHE A 42 -3.68 -1.76 -6.33
CA PHE A 42 -2.50 -1.34 -7.08
C PHE A 42 -2.84 -1.02 -8.54
N SER A 43 -3.68 -1.85 -9.18
CA SER A 43 -4.16 -1.62 -10.53
C SER A 43 -4.94 -0.31 -10.65
N LEU A 44 -5.85 -0.06 -9.71
CA LEU A 44 -6.64 1.17 -9.67
C LEU A 44 -5.74 2.40 -9.48
N MET A 45 -4.80 2.35 -8.55
CA MET A 45 -3.85 3.44 -8.27
C MET A 45 -2.85 3.66 -9.41
N ALA A 46 -2.47 2.62 -10.15
CA ALA A 46 -1.64 2.77 -11.33
C ALA A 46 -2.35 3.60 -12.42
N GLY A 47 -3.68 3.54 -12.47
CA GLY A 47 -4.50 4.22 -13.45
C GLY A 47 -4.80 5.71 -13.20
N VAL A 48 -4.63 6.23 -11.97
CA VAL A 48 -4.96 7.64 -11.68
C VAL A 48 -3.91 8.60 -12.27
N ARG A 49 -4.28 9.80 -12.72
CA ARG A 49 -3.35 10.80 -13.27
C ARG A 49 -2.53 11.55 -12.22
N GLY A 50 -3.05 11.64 -11.00
CA GLY A 50 -2.38 12.29 -9.88
C GLY A 50 -1.31 11.40 -9.23
N SER A 51 -0.55 11.99 -8.30
CA SER A 51 0.46 11.27 -7.53
C SER A 51 -0.18 10.29 -6.54
N VAL A 52 0.51 9.22 -6.22
CA VAL A 52 0.05 8.21 -5.25
C VAL A 52 1.14 7.91 -4.22
N MET A 53 0.73 7.78 -2.96
CA MET A 53 1.53 7.25 -1.87
C MET A 53 0.71 6.19 -1.13
N MET A 54 1.27 4.98 -1.00
CA MET A 54 0.70 3.92 -0.19
C MET A 54 1.69 3.44 0.86
N THR A 55 1.21 3.09 2.05
CA THR A 55 1.98 2.49 3.14
C THR A 55 1.72 0.99 3.19
N TYR A 56 2.80 0.20 3.31
CA TYR A 56 2.75 -1.26 3.37
C TYR A 56 3.83 -1.85 4.28
N ASP A 57 3.59 -3.06 4.79
CA ASP A 57 4.65 -3.91 5.31
C ASP A 57 5.67 -4.25 4.21
N ASP A 58 6.95 -4.24 4.54
CA ASP A 58 8.00 -4.72 3.64
C ASP A 58 7.92 -6.25 3.47
N THR A 59 7.23 -6.68 2.42
CA THR A 59 7.04 -8.10 2.05
C THR A 59 7.40 -8.32 0.58
N PRO A 60 7.88 -9.52 0.21
CA PRO A 60 8.14 -9.86 -1.19
C PRO A 60 6.92 -9.63 -2.09
N GLU A 61 5.72 -9.98 -1.63
CA GLU A 61 4.48 -9.85 -2.39
C GLU A 61 4.15 -8.38 -2.72
N VAL A 62 4.32 -7.48 -1.75
CA VAL A 62 4.12 -6.04 -1.98
C VAL A 62 5.16 -5.48 -2.94
N ARG A 63 6.43 -5.90 -2.81
CA ARG A 63 7.50 -5.48 -3.74
C ARG A 63 7.23 -5.95 -5.16
N GLU A 64 6.79 -7.19 -5.33
CA GLU A 64 6.40 -7.75 -6.63
C GLU A 64 5.23 -6.99 -7.26
N MET A 65 4.22 -6.63 -6.46
CA MET A 65 3.11 -5.80 -6.95
C MET A 65 3.58 -4.39 -7.34
N ALA A 66 4.45 -3.77 -6.53
CA ALA A 66 5.00 -2.46 -6.85
C ALA A 66 5.75 -2.47 -8.19
N ILE A 67 6.62 -3.48 -8.40
CA ILE A 67 7.33 -3.69 -9.68
C ILE A 67 6.34 -3.90 -10.82
N ARG A 68 5.35 -4.79 -10.65
CA ARG A 68 4.35 -5.15 -11.66
C ARG A 68 3.57 -3.94 -12.17
N TYR A 69 3.20 -3.02 -11.28
CA TYR A 69 2.39 -1.85 -11.61
C TYR A 69 3.22 -0.57 -11.80
N GLY A 70 4.56 -0.65 -11.77
CA GLY A 70 5.45 0.46 -12.08
C GLY A 70 5.57 1.51 -10.96
N PHE A 71 5.33 1.13 -9.72
CA PHE A 71 5.55 1.99 -8.56
C PHE A 71 7.01 1.96 -8.10
N ARG A 72 7.47 3.08 -7.53
CA ARG A 72 8.73 3.14 -6.78
C ARG A 72 8.49 2.71 -5.34
N THR A 73 9.52 2.21 -4.67
CA THR A 73 9.42 1.83 -3.26
C THR A 73 10.54 2.41 -2.43
N GLU A 74 10.25 2.91 -1.24
CA GLU A 74 11.22 3.46 -0.29
C GLU A 74 11.01 2.82 1.10
N LEU A 75 12.09 2.53 1.81
CA LEU A 75 12.03 2.00 3.18
C LEU A 75 12.10 3.11 4.22
N ILE A 76 11.12 3.15 5.12
CA ILE A 76 11.06 4.11 6.21
C ILE A 76 11.17 3.39 7.55
N PRO A 77 12.16 3.75 8.40
CA PRO A 77 12.26 3.20 9.73
C PRO A 77 11.15 3.78 10.62
N MET A 78 10.40 2.91 11.29
CA MET A 78 9.40 3.26 12.29
C MET A 78 9.78 2.65 13.64
N LYS A 79 9.48 3.36 14.74
CA LYS A 79 9.58 2.79 16.09
C LYS A 79 8.23 2.22 16.49
N ASN A 80 8.21 0.95 16.87
CA ASN A 80 7.03 0.37 17.47
C ASN A 80 6.92 0.71 18.98
N THR A 81 5.78 0.35 19.59
CA THR A 81 5.50 0.52 21.03
C THR A 81 6.47 -0.22 21.95
N HIS A 82 7.24 -1.17 21.42
CA HIS A 82 8.29 -1.92 22.13
C HIS A 82 9.70 -1.35 21.89
N HIS A 83 9.81 -0.13 21.35
CA HIS A 83 11.07 0.53 21.02
C HIS A 83 11.96 -0.22 20.01
N ALA A 84 11.43 -1.23 19.32
CA ALA A 84 12.13 -1.87 18.22
C ALA A 84 11.94 -1.05 16.93
N ILE A 85 12.97 -1.05 16.09
CA ILE A 85 12.90 -0.49 14.75
C ILE A 85 12.24 -1.53 13.86
N ILE A 86 11.11 -1.17 13.27
CA ILE A 86 10.46 -1.88 12.17
C ILE A 86 10.56 -1.03 10.92
N TYR A 87 10.37 -1.63 9.75
CA TYR A 87 10.41 -0.92 8.49
C TYR A 87 9.03 -0.95 7.84
N GLU A 88 8.56 0.21 7.42
CA GLU A 88 7.44 0.36 6.51
C GLU A 88 7.99 0.60 5.09
N LEU A 89 7.26 0.09 4.11
CA LEU A 89 7.52 0.28 2.68
C LEU A 89 6.54 1.33 2.15
N LEU A 90 7.07 2.49 1.74
CA LEU A 90 6.32 3.45 0.95
C LEU A 90 6.30 3.01 -0.50
N VAL A 91 5.11 2.97 -1.10
CA VAL A 91 4.90 2.69 -2.53
C VAL A 91 4.43 3.97 -3.21
N LEU A 92 5.17 4.43 -4.21
CA LEU A 92 5.07 5.79 -4.74
C LEU A 92 4.87 5.82 -6.25
N LYS A 93 3.96 6.70 -6.70
CA LYS A 93 3.81 7.13 -8.10
C LYS A 93 3.95 8.66 -8.14
N PRO A 94 4.91 9.21 -8.91
CA PRO A 94 5.05 10.65 -9.07
C PRO A 94 3.85 11.27 -9.79
#